data_AF-A0A7J7LLA4-F1
#
_entry.id   AF-A0A7J7LLA4-F1
#
_cell.length_a   1.000
_cell.length_b   1.000
_cell.length_c   1.000
_cell.angle_alpha   90.00
_cell.angle_beta   90.00
_cell.angle_gamma   90.00
#
_symmetry.space_group_name_H-M   'P 1'
#
loop_
_entity.id
_entity.type
_entity.pdbx_description
1 polymer ?
#
loop_
_entity_poly.entity_id
_entity_poly.type
_entity_poly.pdbx_seq_one_letter_code
_entity_poly.pdbx_strand_id
1 'polypeptide(L)'
;MNVEGIQYRSFKRTAEALGLLENNKSIKECLEEATLIKMATALRKLFVFLQVFCHTSNVDDLWQEFKIAMAEDYRKSFPSFMDARIEDKLLRELNDLLGEHHKKISDYGLPELNKNYNTKGMCSLFRDEQEIRTPEFDLSSKFLLNKEK
;
A
#
# COMPACT_ATOMS: atom_id res chain seq x y z
N MET A 1 -2.97 -25.58 -22.06
CA MET A 1 -1.53 -25.57 -21.73
C MET A 1 -1.40 -26.29 -20.39
N ASN A 2 -0.48 -27.25 -20.30
CA ASN A 2 -0.33 -28.15 -19.16
C ASN A 2 0.86 -27.72 -18.30
N VAL A 3 0.69 -27.72 -16.98
CA VAL A 3 1.80 -27.63 -16.02
C VAL A 3 1.61 -28.79 -15.07
N GLU A 4 2.58 -29.70 -15.00
CA GLU A 4 2.56 -30.87 -14.10
C GLU A 4 1.26 -31.71 -14.16
N GLY A 5 0.64 -31.82 -15.34
CA GLY A 5 -0.59 -32.61 -15.54
C GLY A 5 -1.90 -31.86 -15.22
N ILE A 6 -1.84 -30.62 -14.74
CA ILE A 6 -3.02 -29.77 -14.54
C ILE A 6 -3.27 -28.92 -15.80
N GLN A 7 -4.48 -29.00 -16.34
CA GLN A 7 -4.89 -28.22 -17.51
C GLN A 7 -5.44 -26.86 -17.08
N TYR A 8 -4.67 -25.80 -17.35
CA TYR A 8 -5.09 -24.43 -17.04
C TYR A 8 -5.87 -23.81 -18.21
N ARG A 9 -6.98 -23.14 -17.87
CA ARG A 9 -7.90 -22.52 -18.84
C ARG A 9 -7.36 -21.25 -19.51
N SER A 10 -6.25 -20.67 -19.01
CA SER A 10 -5.60 -19.51 -19.60
C SER A 10 -4.07 -19.59 -19.54
N PHE A 11 -3.41 -18.93 -20.49
CA PHE A 11 -1.96 -18.77 -20.51
C PHE A 11 -1.45 -18.08 -19.23
N LYS A 12 -2.17 -17.06 -18.74
CA LYS A 12 -1.86 -16.38 -17.48
C LYS A 12 -1.76 -17.37 -16.32
N ARG A 13 -2.77 -18.23 -16.12
CA ARG A 13 -2.76 -19.24 -15.05
C ARG A 13 -1.66 -20.29 -15.22
N THR A 14 -1.33 -20.61 -16.47
CA THR A 14 -0.23 -21.52 -16.78
C THR A 14 1.11 -20.89 -16.39
N ALA A 15 1.32 -19.61 -16.73
CA ALA A 15 2.53 -18.86 -16.39
C ALA A 15 2.64 -18.57 -14.87
N GLU A 16 1.53 -18.31 -14.18
CA GLU A 16 1.46 -18.24 -12.71
C GLU A 16 1.86 -19.58 -12.07
N ALA A 17 1.30 -20.70 -12.56
CA ALA A 17 1.60 -22.04 -12.05
C ALA A 17 3.04 -22.49 -12.34
N LEU A 18 3.65 -21.99 -13.41
CA LEU A 18 5.07 -22.22 -13.75
C LEU A 18 6.04 -21.33 -12.95
N GLY A 19 5.53 -20.42 -12.11
CA GLY A 19 6.36 -19.44 -11.40
C GLY A 19 7.06 -18.45 -12.33
N LEU A 20 6.58 -18.31 -13.58
CA LEU A 20 7.14 -17.40 -14.59
C LEU A 20 6.61 -15.97 -14.44
N LEU A 21 5.47 -15.83 -13.78
CA LEU A 21 4.96 -14.54 -13.34
C LEU A 21 5.36 -14.37 -11.88
N GLU A 22 5.95 -13.22 -11.57
CA GLU A 22 6.22 -12.81 -10.20
C GLU A 22 4.87 -12.75 -9.47
N ASN A 23 4.56 -13.82 -8.74
CA ASN A 23 3.36 -13.88 -7.92
C ASN A 23 3.49 -12.79 -6.84
N ASN A 24 2.38 -12.32 -6.27
CA ASN A 24 2.41 -11.38 -5.15
C ASN A 24 3.10 -11.94 -3.89
N LYS A 25 3.86 -13.04 -3.96
CA LYS A 25 4.58 -13.65 -2.85
C LYS A 25 5.56 -12.67 -2.21
N SER A 26 6.42 -12.02 -2.98
CA SER A 26 7.35 -11.00 -2.48
C SER A 26 6.61 -9.81 -1.83
N ILE A 27 5.48 -9.43 -2.43
CA ILE A 27 4.59 -8.37 -1.93
C ILE A 27 3.94 -8.79 -0.60
N LYS A 28 3.45 -10.02 -0.50
CA LYS A 28 2.87 -10.60 0.71
C LYS A 28 3.89 -10.69 1.83
N GLU A 29 5.07 -11.27 1.56
CA GLU A 29 6.17 -11.36 2.52
C GLU A 29 6.55 -9.97 3.05
N CYS A 30 6.65 -8.97 2.17
CA CYS A 30 6.92 -7.58 2.57
C CYS A 30 5.80 -6.99 3.46
N LEU A 31 4.53 -7.22 3.11
CA LEU A 31 3.39 -6.75 3.92
C LEU A 31 3.29 -7.48 5.27
N GLU A 32 3.58 -8.77 5.31
CA GLU A 32 3.66 -9.57 6.54
C GLU A 32 4.76 -9.03 7.47
N GLU A 33 5.97 -8.80 6.95
CA GLU A 33 7.05 -8.19 7.73
C GLU A 33 6.66 -6.81 8.26
N ALA A 34 6.02 -5.98 7.42
CA ALA A 34 5.55 -4.66 7.82
C ALA A 34 4.47 -4.73 8.92
N THR A 35 3.61 -5.75 8.92
CA THR A 35 2.63 -5.94 10.02
C THR A 35 3.28 -6.18 11.38
N LEU A 36 4.49 -6.74 11.42
CA LEU A 36 5.22 -6.96 12.69
C LEU A 36 5.62 -5.64 13.37
N ILE A 37 5.79 -4.57 12.61
CA ILE A 37 6.18 -3.24 13.09
C ILE A 37 4.97 -2.52 13.75
N LYS A 38 3.75 -3.09 13.64
CA LYS A 38 2.50 -2.58 14.25
C LYS A 38 2.21 -1.10 13.95
N MET A 39 2.53 -0.66 12.74
CA MET A 39 2.24 0.69 12.25
C MET A 39 1.22 0.62 11.12
N ALA A 40 -0.06 0.59 11.48
CA ALA A 40 -1.17 0.51 10.53
C ALA A 40 -1.09 1.60 9.44
N THR A 41 -0.72 2.81 9.79
CA THR A 41 -0.48 3.92 8.86
C THR A 41 0.61 3.63 7.82
N ALA A 42 1.77 3.14 8.26
CA ALA A 42 2.87 2.82 7.37
C ALA A 42 2.49 1.65 6.44
N LEU A 43 1.75 0.66 6.97
CA LEU A 43 1.22 -0.45 6.19
C LEU A 43 0.25 0.02 5.09
N ARG A 44 -0.63 1.00 5.38
CA ARG A 44 -1.51 1.61 4.37
C ARG A 44 -0.73 2.30 3.25
N LYS A 45 0.30 3.09 3.60
CA LYS A 45 1.19 3.74 2.62
C LYS A 45 1.91 2.71 1.75
N LEU A 46 2.47 1.66 2.37
CA LEU A 46 3.15 0.57 1.67
C LEU A 46 2.19 -0.18 0.73
N PHE A 47 0.98 -0.50 1.20
CA PHE A 47 -0.04 -1.15 0.37
C PHE A 47 -0.33 -0.34 -0.90
N VAL A 48 -0.54 0.97 -0.77
CA VAL A 48 -0.77 1.88 -1.91
C VAL A 48 0.45 1.93 -2.83
N PHE A 49 1.65 2.07 -2.26
CA PHE A 49 2.89 2.08 -3.03
C PHE A 49 3.03 0.81 -3.89
N LEU A 50 2.76 -0.36 -3.31
CA LEU A 50 2.79 -1.64 -4.02
C LEU A 50 1.76 -1.68 -5.15
N GLN A 51 0.55 -1.14 -4.95
CA GLN A 51 -0.44 -1.07 -6.04
C GLN A 51 -0.02 -0.13 -7.18
N VAL A 52 0.63 0.98 -6.86
CA VAL A 52 1.01 1.99 -7.86
C VAL A 52 2.22 1.55 -8.66
N PHE A 53 3.23 0.98 -8.00
CA PHE A 53 4.55 0.75 -8.59
C PHE A 53 4.84 -0.71 -8.92
N CYS A 54 4.11 -1.66 -8.35
CA CYS A 54 4.29 -3.09 -8.63
C CYS A 54 3.15 -3.62 -9.51
N HIS A 55 3.45 -4.62 -10.34
CA HIS A 55 2.44 -5.36 -11.09
C HIS A 55 1.70 -6.32 -10.16
N THR A 56 0.89 -5.78 -9.25
CA THR A 56 0.07 -6.57 -8.32
C THR A 56 -1.05 -7.28 -9.08
N SER A 57 -1.11 -8.61 -8.99
CA SER A 57 -2.24 -9.41 -9.51
C SER A 57 -3.10 -9.87 -8.34
N ASN A 58 -4.44 -9.84 -8.44
CA ASN A 58 -5.34 -10.26 -7.33
C ASN A 58 -5.26 -9.33 -6.11
N VAL A 59 -5.46 -8.03 -6.32
CA VAL A 59 -5.49 -7.02 -5.26
C VAL A 59 -6.59 -7.30 -4.22
N ASP A 60 -7.71 -7.89 -4.64
CA ASP A 60 -8.79 -8.34 -3.75
C ASP A 60 -8.29 -9.28 -2.64
N ASP A 61 -7.42 -10.23 -2.98
CA ASP A 61 -6.90 -11.20 -2.01
C ASP A 61 -6.01 -10.50 -0.98
N LEU A 62 -5.11 -9.62 -1.43
CA LEU A 62 -4.25 -8.81 -0.56
C LEU A 62 -5.10 -7.90 0.35
N TRP A 63 -6.15 -7.31 -0.19
CA TRP A 63 -7.06 -6.47 0.58
C TRP A 63 -7.73 -7.26 1.70
N GLN A 64 -8.32 -8.43 1.42
CA GLN A 64 -8.98 -9.24 2.46
C GLN A 64 -7.99 -9.70 3.54
N GLU A 65 -6.76 -10.00 3.15
CA GLU A 65 -5.71 -10.48 4.06
C GLU A 65 -5.20 -9.37 4.99
N PHE A 66 -4.93 -8.17 4.47
CA PHE A 66 -4.27 -7.11 5.23
C PHE A 66 -5.21 -6.02 5.77
N LYS A 67 -6.48 -5.96 5.38
CA LYS A 67 -7.41 -4.88 5.82
C LYS A 67 -7.55 -4.76 7.34
N ILE A 68 -7.52 -5.87 8.07
CA ILE A 68 -7.66 -5.87 9.53
C ILE A 68 -6.44 -5.20 10.17
N ALA A 69 -5.24 -5.55 9.69
CA ALA A 69 -4.00 -4.94 10.18
C ALA A 69 -3.89 -3.47 9.77
N MET A 70 -4.32 -3.13 8.55
CA MET A 70 -4.39 -1.76 8.07
C MET A 70 -5.42 -0.91 8.80
N ALA A 71 -6.40 -1.49 9.51
CA ALA A 71 -7.41 -0.76 10.27
C ALA A 71 -7.20 -0.85 11.80
N GLU A 72 -6.09 -1.43 12.26
CA GLU A 72 -5.87 -1.76 13.66
C GLU A 72 -5.93 -0.51 14.57
N ASP A 73 -5.32 0.59 14.14
CA ASP A 73 -5.34 1.89 14.83
C ASP A 73 -6.76 2.46 14.91
N TYR A 74 -7.55 2.37 13.83
CA TYR A 74 -8.94 2.80 13.83
C TYR A 74 -9.80 1.99 14.79
N ARG A 75 -9.58 0.69 14.86
CA ARG A 75 -10.31 -0.17 15.80
C ARG A 75 -9.96 0.16 17.25
N LYS A 76 -8.70 0.52 17.54
CA LYS A 76 -8.24 0.96 18.87
C LYS A 76 -8.81 2.33 19.24
N SER A 77 -8.83 3.29 18.32
CA SER A 77 -9.37 4.63 18.56
C SER A 77 -10.90 4.68 18.64
N PHE A 78 -11.59 3.80 17.91
CA PHE A 78 -13.05 3.79 17.80
C PHE A 78 -13.64 2.40 18.09
N PRO A 79 -13.54 1.89 19.34
CA PRO A 79 -13.93 0.51 19.66
C PRO A 79 -15.43 0.22 19.50
N SER A 80 -16.28 1.26 19.53
CA SER A 80 -17.74 1.16 19.39
C SER A 80 -18.23 1.34 17.95
N PHE A 81 -17.35 1.63 16.98
CA PHE A 81 -17.77 1.78 15.59
C PHE A 81 -18.06 0.42 14.97
N MET A 82 -19.06 0.39 14.08
CA MET A 82 -19.34 -0.78 13.25
C MET A 82 -18.18 -1.02 12.28
N ASP A 83 -17.87 -2.29 12.00
CA ASP A 83 -16.77 -2.67 11.09
C ASP A 83 -16.93 -2.02 9.71
N ALA A 84 -18.16 -1.88 9.20
CA ALA A 84 -18.44 -1.18 7.95
C ALA A 84 -17.98 0.30 7.94
N ARG A 85 -18.04 0.98 9.09
CA ARG A 85 -17.55 2.37 9.22
C ARG A 85 -16.03 2.43 9.28
N ILE A 86 -15.40 1.44 9.91
CA ILE A 86 -13.95 1.33 9.97
C ILE A 86 -13.39 1.04 8.57
N GLU A 87 -14.00 0.09 7.85
CA GLU A 87 -13.63 -0.25 6.49
C GLU A 87 -13.81 0.94 5.54
N ASP A 88 -14.92 1.68 5.64
CA ASP A 88 -15.14 2.90 4.84
C ASP A 88 -14.08 3.97 5.14
N LYS A 89 -13.70 4.17 6.41
CA LYS A 89 -12.62 5.10 6.78
C LYS A 89 -11.29 4.68 6.16
N LEU A 90 -10.96 3.39 6.19
CA LEU A 90 -9.76 2.83 5.57
C LEU A 90 -9.78 3.05 4.05
N LEU A 91 -10.87 2.70 3.38
CA LEU A 91 -11.00 2.86 1.92
C LEU A 91 -10.86 4.32 1.48
N ARG A 92 -11.38 5.28 2.26
CA ARG A 92 -11.20 6.72 1.98
C ARG A 92 -9.75 7.14 2.04
N GLU A 93 -9.04 6.75 3.10
CA GLU A 93 -7.63 7.09 3.23
C GLU A 93 -6.82 6.45 2.10
N LEU A 94 -7.06 5.18 1.78
CA LEU A 94 -6.41 4.54 0.63
C LEU A 94 -6.72 5.28 -0.69
N ASN A 95 -7.95 5.73 -0.88
CA ASN A 95 -8.33 6.53 -2.05
C ASN A 95 -7.61 7.88 -2.09
N ASP A 96 -7.43 8.53 -0.94
CA ASP A 96 -6.70 9.80 -0.87
C ASP A 96 -5.20 9.60 -1.17
N LEU A 97 -4.57 8.58 -0.58
CA LEU A 97 -3.19 8.18 -0.87
C LEU A 97 -2.99 7.85 -2.37
N LEU A 98 -3.95 7.13 -2.98
CA LEU A 98 -3.94 6.84 -4.42
C LEU A 98 -4.14 8.08 -5.29
N GLY A 99 -4.92 9.05 -4.80
CA GLY A 99 -5.18 10.32 -5.47
C GLY A 99 -3.89 11.11 -5.75
N GLU A 100 -2.87 10.97 -4.90
CA GLU A 100 -1.55 11.57 -5.11
C GLU A 100 -0.83 11.05 -6.35
N HIS A 101 -1.16 9.82 -6.77
CA HIS A 101 -0.66 9.20 -7.98
C HIS A 101 -1.64 9.30 -9.15
N HIS A 102 -2.67 10.16 -9.03
CA HIS A 102 -3.77 10.29 -9.99
C HIS A 102 -4.53 8.98 -10.25
N LYS A 103 -4.58 8.11 -9.23
CA LYS A 103 -5.30 6.83 -9.25
C LYS A 103 -6.49 6.86 -8.31
N LYS A 104 -7.37 5.86 -8.43
CA LYS A 104 -8.53 5.65 -7.55
C LYS A 104 -8.60 4.20 -7.11
N ILE A 105 -9.28 3.94 -6.00
CA ILE A 105 -9.50 2.57 -5.52
C ILE A 105 -10.23 1.69 -6.56
N SER A 106 -11.08 2.30 -7.40
CA SER A 106 -11.78 1.63 -8.50
C SER A 106 -10.84 1.07 -9.57
N ASP A 107 -9.63 1.62 -9.70
CA ASP A 107 -8.66 1.18 -10.71
C ASP A 107 -8.03 -0.16 -10.33
N TYR A 108 -8.15 -0.56 -9.07
CA TYR A 108 -7.52 -1.75 -8.48
C TYR A 108 -8.51 -2.83 -8.03
N GLY A 109 -9.80 -2.68 -8.34
CA GLY A 109 -10.84 -3.64 -7.96
C GLY A 109 -11.24 -3.61 -6.48
N LEU A 110 -10.81 -2.60 -5.72
CA LEU A 110 -11.16 -2.46 -4.30
C LEU A 110 -12.66 -2.08 -4.12
N PRO A 111 -13.26 -2.36 -2.95
CA PRO A 111 -14.65 -2.03 -2.67
C PRO A 111 -14.96 -0.54 -2.85
N GLU A 112 -16.16 -0.21 -3.34
CA GLU A 112 -16.58 1.17 -3.56
C GLU A 112 -16.76 1.95 -2.24
N LEU A 113 -16.41 3.24 -2.28
CA LEU A 113 -16.64 4.16 -1.15
C LEU A 113 -18.14 4.32 -0.87
N ASN A 114 -18.55 4.18 0.39
CA ASN A 114 -19.94 4.39 0.76
C ASN A 114 -20.22 5.89 0.92
N LYS A 115 -21.01 6.47 0.02
CA LYS A 115 -21.29 7.92 0.01
C LYS A 115 -22.00 8.45 1.26
N ASN A 116 -22.56 7.58 2.10
CA ASN A 116 -23.33 7.97 3.29
C ASN A 116 -22.45 8.33 4.50
N TYR A 117 -21.20 7.89 4.53
CA TYR A 117 -20.27 8.16 5.64
C TYR A 117 -19.33 9.33 5.28
N ASN A 118 -19.89 10.53 5.15
CA ASN A 118 -19.10 11.72 4.86
C ASN A 118 -18.24 12.14 6.07
N THR A 119 -17.07 11.53 6.26
CA THR A 119 -16.07 12.04 7.19
C THR A 119 -15.24 13.10 6.48
N LYS A 120 -15.81 14.30 6.37
CA LYS A 120 -15.06 15.49 6.00
C LYS A 120 -14.00 15.75 7.08
N GLY A 121 -12.77 15.33 6.82
CA GLY A 121 -11.61 15.63 7.67
C GLY A 121 -10.86 14.38 8.11
N MET A 122 -9.82 14.03 7.37
CA MET A 122 -8.47 13.74 7.88
C MET A 122 -7.70 13.01 6.79
N CYS A 123 -7.08 13.78 5.91
CA CYS A 123 -5.87 13.36 5.24
C CYS A 123 -4.79 14.33 5.69
N SER A 124 -4.01 13.94 6.71
CA SER A 124 -2.96 14.79 7.30
C SER A 124 -1.56 14.18 7.19
N LEU A 125 -1.37 13.14 6.37
CA LEU A 125 -0.11 12.36 6.37
C LEU A 125 0.84 12.63 5.20
N PHE A 126 0.66 13.78 4.53
CA PHE A 126 1.59 14.26 3.50
C PHE A 126 2.07 15.70 3.70
N ARG A 127 2.00 16.24 4.93
CA ARG A 127 2.65 17.53 5.23
C ARG A 127 3.96 17.41 5.99
N ASP A 128 4.25 16.26 6.61
CA ASP A 128 5.41 16.14 7.51
C ASP A 128 6.62 15.43 6.89
N GLU A 129 6.68 15.29 5.57
CA GLU A 129 7.86 14.71 4.88
C GLU A 129 8.69 15.77 4.09
N GLN A 130 8.27 17.05 4.09
CA GLN A 130 9.08 18.15 3.54
C GLN A 130 9.96 18.87 4.57
N GLU A 131 10.06 18.34 5.80
CA GLU A 131 10.91 18.92 6.84
C GLU A 131 11.99 17.95 7.33
N ILE A 132 12.53 17.10 6.44
CA ILE A 132 13.89 16.63 6.66
C ILE A 132 14.79 17.85 6.42
N ARG A 133 15.01 18.60 7.50
CA ARG A 133 16.12 19.55 7.59
C ARG A 133 17.38 18.70 7.44
N THR A 134 17.87 18.55 6.21
CA THR A 134 19.24 18.10 5.98
C THR A 134 20.11 18.99 6.86
N PRO A 135 20.83 18.45 7.86
CA PRO A 135 21.74 19.25 8.63
C PRO A 135 22.68 19.96 7.64
N GLU A 136 22.85 21.28 7.76
CA GLU A 136 23.65 22.12 6.84
C GLU A 136 25.10 21.66 6.64
N PHE A 137 25.53 20.63 7.37
CA PHE A 137 26.89 20.09 7.29
C PHE A 137 27.17 19.31 5.99
N ASP A 138 26.16 18.78 5.29
CA ASP A 138 26.39 18.01 4.05
C ASP A 138 26.57 18.90 2.80
N LEU A 139 26.26 20.20 2.89
CA LEU A 139 26.48 21.17 1.81
C LEU A 139 27.92 21.69 1.72
N SER A 140 28.73 21.55 2.78
CA SER A 140 30.13 22.02 2.78
C SER A 140 31.13 21.01 2.21
N SER A 141 30.74 19.77 1.95
CA SER A 141 31.63 18.73 1.40
C SER A 141 31.96 18.93 -0.09
N LYS A 142 31.28 19.84 -0.81
CA LYS A 142 31.57 20.13 -2.22
C LYS A 142 32.73 21.11 -2.46
N PHE A 143 33.18 21.83 -1.45
CA PHE A 143 34.20 22.88 -1.62
C PHE A 143 35.64 22.47 -1.21
N LEU A 144 35.84 21.25 -0.67
CA LEU A 144 37.16 20.79 -0.23
C LEU A 144 37.83 19.75 -1.16
N LEU A 145 37.19 19.35 -2.26
CA LEU A 145 37.77 18.39 -3.22
C LEU A 145 38.55 19.03 -4.37
N ASN A 146 38.81 20.36 -4.34
CA ASN A 146 39.55 21.04 -5.40
C ASN A 146 40.72 21.94 -4.94
N LYS A 147 41.30 21.63 -3.78
CA LYS A 147 42.70 21.94 -3.45
C LYS A 147 43.23 20.63 -2.91
N GLU A 148 44.17 19.93 -3.55
CA GLU A 148 45.53 20.41 -3.78
C GLU A 148 46.04 19.97 -5.16
N LYS A 149 46.60 20.93 -5.90
CA LYS A 149 47.57 20.72 -6.98
C LYS A 149 48.88 21.34 -6.50
#